data_AF-A0A178KJ74-F1
#
_entry.id   AF-A0A178KJ74-F1
#
_cell.length_a   1.000
_cell.length_b   1.000
_cell.length_c   1.000
_cell.angle_alpha   90.00
_cell.angle_beta   90.00
_cell.angle_gamma   90.00
#
_symmetry.space_group_name_H-M   'P 1'
#
loop_
_entity.id
_entity.type
_entity.pdbx_description
1 polymer ?
#
loop_
_entity_poly.entity_id
_entity_poly.type
_entity_poly.pdbx_seq_one_letter_code
_entity_poly.pdbx_strand_id
1 'polypeptide(L)' 'MSQSKPKSNQGSKPSFKQAFTSVMAALFGVQSEQQRQQDFQQSEPWRFVVVGVVAIFGFVLLLVGITWWVTP' A
#
# COMPACT_ATOMS: atom_id res chain seq x y z
N MET A 1 -37.81 18.10 -6.03
CA MET A 1 -36.84 17.15 -6.62
C MET A 1 -35.91 16.70 -5.50
N SER A 2 -36.13 15.48 -4.98
CA SER A 2 -35.35 14.90 -3.88
C SER A 2 -34.05 14.30 -4.41
N GLN A 3 -32.91 14.84 -3.98
CA GLN A 3 -31.62 14.16 -4.11
C GLN A 3 -31.35 13.40 -2.80
N SER A 4 -31.48 12.07 -2.86
CA SER A 4 -31.16 11.13 -1.79
C SER A 4 -29.65 10.99 -1.62
N LYS A 5 -29.11 11.58 -0.54
CA LYS A 5 -27.76 11.30 -0.02
C LYS A 5 -27.65 9.84 0.46
N PRO A 6 -26.53 9.13 0.23
CA PRO A 6 -26.35 7.79 0.79
C PRO A 6 -26.16 7.89 2.30
N LYS A 7 -26.95 7.11 3.06
CA LYS A 7 -26.84 6.98 4.52
C LYS A 7 -25.52 6.33 4.90
N SER A 8 -24.59 7.09 5.47
CA SER A 8 -23.46 6.54 6.23
C SER A 8 -23.96 6.06 7.59
N ASN A 9 -24.14 4.75 7.76
CA ASN A 9 -24.53 4.15 9.03
C ASN A 9 -23.31 4.04 9.95
N GLN A 10 -23.31 4.79 11.05
CA GLN A 10 -22.37 4.64 12.17
C GLN A 10 -22.81 3.44 13.03
N GLY A 11 -21.85 2.66 13.56
CA GLY A 11 -22.10 1.86 14.77
C GLY A 11 -21.80 0.35 14.72
N SER A 12 -20.93 -0.15 13.84
CA SER A 12 -20.43 -1.54 13.97
C SER A 12 -18.92 -1.48 14.20
N LYS A 13 -18.44 -2.05 15.31
CA LYS A 13 -17.01 -2.25 15.55
C LYS A 13 -16.40 -2.87 14.28
N PRO A 14 -15.25 -2.35 13.79
CA PRO A 14 -14.61 -2.94 12.62
C PRO A 14 -14.50 -4.43 12.90
N SER A 15 -15.11 -5.22 12.02
CA SER A 15 -15.05 -6.67 12.18
C SER A 15 -13.59 -7.07 12.19
N PHE A 16 -13.22 -8.13 12.91
CA PHE A 16 -11.86 -8.68 12.87
C PHE A 16 -11.36 -8.89 11.44
N LYS A 17 -12.31 -9.18 10.53
CA LYS A 17 -12.08 -9.23 9.08
C LYS A 17 -11.64 -7.88 8.49
N GLN A 18 -12.30 -6.76 8.80
CA GLN A 18 -11.88 -5.41 8.33
C GLN A 18 -10.52 -4.99 8.90
N ALA A 19 -10.25 -5.35 10.15
CA ALA A 19 -8.94 -5.12 10.75
C ALA A 19 -7.85 -5.89 9.98
N PHE A 20 -8.09 -7.16 9.66
CA PHE A 20 -7.17 -7.96 8.84
C PHE A 20 -7.01 -7.42 7.41
N THR A 21 -8.11 -7.03 6.76
CA THR A 21 -8.06 -6.44 5.40
C THR A 21 -7.28 -5.14 5.38
N SER A 22 -7.38 -4.33 6.43
CA SER A 22 -6.59 -3.11 6.60
C SER A 22 -5.09 -3.43 6.77
N VAL A 23 -4.76 -4.46 7.55
CA VAL A 23 -3.36 -4.91 7.74
C VAL A 23 -2.76 -5.43 6.44
N MET A 24 -3.53 -6.17 5.65
CA MET A 24 -3.09 -6.64 4.35
C MET A 24 -2.90 -5.50 3.35
N ALA A 25 -3.84 -4.57 3.26
CA ALA A 25 -3.69 -3.40 2.38
C ALA A 25 -2.50 -2.51 2.78
N ALA A 26 -2.17 -2.49 4.07
CA ALA A 26 -1.00 -1.82 4.62
C ALA A 26 0.33 -2.53 4.29
N LEU A 27 0.35 -3.86 4.14
CA LEU A 27 1.57 -4.60 3.77
C LEU A 27 1.91 -4.47 2.29
N PHE A 28 0.91 -4.24 1.46
CA PHE A 28 1.05 -4.18 0.00
C PHE A 28 1.07 -2.76 -0.57
N GLY A 29 1.17 -1.73 0.28
CA GLY A 29 1.38 -0.36 -0.17
C GLY A 29 0.13 0.28 -0.78
N VAL A 30 -1.05 0.09 -0.18
CA VAL A 30 -2.25 0.83 -0.60
C VAL A 30 -2.07 2.31 -0.27
N GLN A 31 -1.59 3.05 -1.26
CA GLN A 31 -1.48 4.50 -1.17
C GLN A 31 -2.87 5.07 -1.44
N SER A 32 -3.33 5.98 -0.59
CA SER A 32 -4.65 6.58 -0.75
C SER A 32 -4.74 7.32 -2.09
N GLU A 33 -5.91 7.24 -2.74
CA GLU A 33 -6.14 7.83 -4.05
C GLU A 33 -5.84 9.34 -4.09
N GLN A 34 -6.04 10.01 -2.95
CA GLN A 34 -5.78 11.43 -2.81
C GLN A 34 -4.28 11.75 -2.79
N GLN A 35 -3.47 10.87 -2.20
CA GLN A 35 -2.01 10.98 -2.21
C GLN A 35 -1.48 10.69 -3.61
N ARG A 36 -2.00 9.63 -4.25
CA ARG A 36 -1.72 9.31 -5.65
C ARG A 36 -2.04 10.52 -6.55
N GLN A 37 -3.20 11.15 -6.44
CA GLN A 37 -3.52 12.29 -7.30
C GLN A 37 -2.60 13.49 -7.11
N GLN A 38 -2.08 13.74 -5.90
CA GLN A 38 -1.10 14.81 -5.66
C GLN A 38 0.28 14.45 -6.21
N ASP A 39 0.67 13.19 -6.03
CA ASP A 39 1.95 12.65 -6.48
C ASP A 39 2.05 12.55 -8.00
N PHE A 40 0.91 12.28 -8.67
CA PHE A 40 0.79 12.19 -10.13
C PHE A 40 0.44 13.54 -10.79
N GLN A 41 0.05 14.56 -10.01
CA GLN A 41 -0.06 15.94 -10.49
C GLN A 41 1.29 16.63 -10.55
N GLN A 42 2.29 16.13 -9.80
CA GLN A 42 3.67 16.56 -9.94
C GLN A 42 4.36 15.76 -11.07
N SER A 43 5.14 16.44 -11.90
CA SER A 43 5.57 15.99 -13.24
C SER A 43 6.57 14.83 -13.29
N GLU A 44 6.96 14.22 -12.16
CA GLU A 44 8.15 13.38 -12.08
C GLU A 44 7.85 11.92 -11.65
N PRO A 45 7.13 11.13 -12.49
CA PRO A 45 6.81 9.73 -12.20
C PRO A 45 8.07 8.85 -12.08
N TRP A 46 9.21 9.30 -12.61
CA TRP A 46 10.48 8.57 -12.53
C TRP A 46 10.94 8.34 -11.08
N ARG A 47 10.57 9.22 -10.13
CA ARG A 47 10.94 9.09 -8.72
C ARG A 47 10.32 7.84 -8.08
N PHE A 48 9.07 7.53 -8.42
CA PHE A 48 8.40 6.30 -7.96
C PHE A 48 9.06 5.05 -8.54
N VAL A 49 9.51 5.11 -9.79
CA VAL A 49 10.23 4.01 -10.44
C VAL A 49 11.56 3.75 -9.76
N VAL A 50 12.36 4.78 -9.47
CA VAL A 50 13.64 4.60 -8.77
C VAL A 50 13.44 4.01 -7.38
N VAL A 51 12.49 4.53 -6.62
CA VAL A 51 12.16 4.00 -5.28
C VAL A 51 11.73 2.54 -5.36
N GLY A 52 10.88 2.18 -6.33
CA GLY A 52 10.47 0.79 -6.55
C GLY A 52 11.63 -0.12 -6.92
N VAL A 53 12.53 0.33 -7.79
CA VAL A 53 13.72 -0.42 -8.20
C VAL A 53 14.65 -0.67 -7.01
N VAL A 54 14.95 0.36 -6.22
CA VAL A 54 15.77 0.23 -5.00
C VAL A 54 15.13 -0.75 -4.01
N ALA A 55 13.81 -0.67 -3.80
CA ALA A 55 13.09 -1.59 -2.91
C ALA A 55 13.21 -3.05 -3.38
N ILE A 56 13.10 -3.30 -4.69
CA ILE A 56 13.23 -4.64 -5.28
C ILE A 56 14.66 -5.17 -5.10
N PHE A 57 15.67 -4.35 -5.40
CA PHE A 57 17.07 -4.77 -5.21
C PHE A 57 17.36 -5.08 -3.75
N GLY A 58 16.89 -4.25 -2.82
CA GLY A 58 17.02 -4.51 -1.38
C GLY A 58 16.36 -5.83 -0.97
N PHE A 59 15.17 -6.12 -1.48
CA PHE A 59 14.48 -7.39 -1.21
C PHE A 59 15.26 -8.60 -1.75
N VAL A 60 15.82 -8.52 -2.96
CA VAL A 60 16.62 -9.60 -3.55
C VAL A 60 17.91 -9.84 -2.76
N LEU A 61 18.62 -8.78 -2.39
CA LEU A 61 19.84 -8.90 -1.58
C LEU A 61 19.54 -9.52 -0.21
N LEU A 62 18.42 -9.15 0.40
CA LEU A 62 17.96 -9.74 1.65
C LEU A 62 17.71 -11.25 1.49
N LEU A 63 17.05 -11.67 0.40
CA LEU A 63 16.83 -13.09 0.12
C LEU A 63 18.15 -13.83 -0.10
N VAL A 64 19.07 -13.27 -0.88
CA VAL A 64 20.40 -13.87 -1.12
C VAL A 64 21.18 -13.99 0.18
N GLY A 65 21.15 -12.97 1.04
CA GLY A 65 21.78 -13.02 2.36
C GLY A 65 21.19 -14.12 3.24
N ILE A 66 19.86 -14.29 3.25
CA ILE A 66 19.19 -15.39 3.96
C ILE A 66 19.59 -16.74 3.36
N THR A 67 19.60 -16.87 2.03
CA THR A 67 19.99 -18.10 1.36
C THR A 67 21.43 -18.46 1.71
N TRP A 68 22.36 -17.51 1.61
CA TRP A 68 23.75 -17.73 1.95
C TRP A 68 23.93 -18.07 3.44
N TRP A 69 23.14 -17.47 4.33
CA TRP A 69 23.14 -17.80 5.75
C TRP A 69 22.62 -19.21 6.06
N VAL A 70 21.64 -19.69 5.29
CA VAL A 70 20.99 -20.99 5.53
C VAL A 70 21.68 -22.16 4.81
N THR A 71 22.36 -21.91 3.69
CA THR A 71 23.20 -22.91 3.01
C THR A 71 24.66 -22.73 3.44
N PRO A 72 25.17 -23.54 4.39
CA PRO A 72 26.57 -23.48 4.80
C PRO A 72 27.54 -23.81 3.65
#